data_AF-X1CH68-F1
#
_entry.id   AF-X1CH68-F1
#
_cell.length_a   1.000
_cell.length_b   1.000
_cell.length_c   1.000
_cell.angle_alpha   90.00
_cell.angle_beta   90.00
_cell.angle_gamma   90.00
#
_symmetry.space_group_name_H-M   'P 1'
#
loop_
_entity.id
_entity.type
_entity.pdbx_description
1 polymer ?
#
loop_
_entity_poly.entity_id
_entity_poly.type
_entity_poly.pdbx_seq_one_letter_code
_entity_poly.pdbx_strand_id
1 'polypeptide(L)'
;FKTNGAEDVLRLDRLLEETEDENNITVGVTKLFPLIESAEGVVNAYEIAKASKRNVMLTFGAEDFTADIGVKKSKEGKELFFAKEHIVLAAKAVEIQASDTVYSDFEDIEGLIKDTEISKSIGFDGRGV
;
A
#
# COMPACT_ATOMS: atom_id res chain seq x y z
N PHE A 1 -7.34 -9.24 -4.73
CA PHE A 1 -8.04 -9.29 -3.43
C PHE A 1 -7.67 -8.02 -2.69
N LYS A 2 -8.64 -7.32 -2.09
CA LYS A 2 -8.34 -6.21 -1.18
C LYS A 2 -7.57 -6.77 0.01
N THR A 3 -6.57 -6.06 0.52
CA THR A 3 -5.84 -6.51 1.71
C THR A 3 -6.44 -5.85 2.93
N ASN A 4 -7.31 -6.57 3.64
CA ASN A 4 -7.97 -6.06 4.84
C ASN A 4 -7.28 -6.54 6.13
N GLY A 5 -6.57 -7.66 6.08
CA GLY A 5 -5.83 -8.18 7.23
C GLY A 5 -4.66 -9.09 6.86
N ALA A 6 -3.92 -9.50 7.89
CA ALA A 6 -2.75 -10.38 7.75
C ALA A 6 -3.09 -11.72 7.09
N GLU A 7 -4.31 -12.25 7.30
CA GLU A 7 -4.73 -13.53 6.71
C GLU A 7 -4.82 -13.49 5.18
N ASP A 8 -5.18 -12.34 4.59
CA ASP A 8 -5.20 -12.18 3.14
C ASP A 8 -3.79 -12.36 2.55
N VAL A 9 -2.78 -11.80 3.23
CA VAL A 9 -1.36 -11.93 2.85
C VAL A 9 -0.87 -13.35 3.07
N LEU A 10 -1.13 -13.93 4.24
CA LEU A 10 -0.69 -15.29 4.59
C LEU A 10 -1.29 -16.34 3.65
N ARG A 11 -2.55 -16.16 3.25
CA ARG A 11 -3.20 -17.03 2.27
C ARG A 11 -2.50 -16.95 0.92
N LEU A 12 -2.18 -15.76 0.44
CA LEU A 12 -1.45 -15.60 -0.82
C LEU A 12 -0.02 -16.16 -0.73
N ASP A 13 0.66 -15.96 0.41
CA ASP A 13 2.00 -16.50 0.66
C ASP A 13 2.02 -18.03 0.51
N ARG A 14 1.06 -18.74 1.15
CA ARG A 14 0.92 -20.20 1.02
C ARG A 14 0.70 -20.65 -0.41
N LEU A 15 -0.20 -19.98 -1.14
CA LEU A 15 -0.47 -20.30 -2.55
C LEU A 15 0.76 -20.07 -3.43
N LEU A 16 1.55 -19.03 -3.15
CA LEU A 16 2.80 -18.76 -3.86
C LEU A 16 3.86 -19.81 -3.54
N GLU A 17 3.99 -20.23 -2.28
CA GLU A 17 4.91 -21.29 -1.89
C GLU A 17 4.60 -22.60 -2.63
N GLU A 18 3.33 -23.04 -2.62
CA GLU A 18 2.88 -24.23 -3.36
C GLU A 18 3.18 -24.09 -4.87
N THR A 19 2.83 -22.94 -5.46
CA THR A 19 3.04 -22.71 -6.90
C THR A 19 4.53 -22.66 -7.27
N GLU A 20 5.37 -22.03 -6.44
CA GLU A 20 6.81 -21.96 -6.67
C GLU A 20 7.44 -23.36 -6.61
N ASP A 21 7.07 -24.18 -5.64
CA ASP A 21 7.56 -25.55 -5.50
C ASP A 21 7.14 -26.43 -6.70
N GLU A 22 5.86 -26.39 -7.10
CA GLU A 22 5.34 -27.13 -8.26
C GLU A 22 6.05 -26.76 -9.57
N ASN A 23 6.54 -25.53 -9.69
CA ASN A 23 7.19 -25.01 -10.89
C ASN A 23 8.72 -25.01 -10.82
N ASN A 24 9.32 -25.62 -9.78
CA ASN A 24 10.77 -25.62 -9.53
C ASN A 24 11.38 -24.20 -9.48
N ILE A 25 10.62 -23.25 -8.94
CA ILE A 25 11.05 -21.89 -8.67
C ILE A 25 11.53 -21.82 -7.22
N THR A 26 12.58 -21.06 -6.93
CA THR A 26 13.05 -20.86 -5.55
C THR A 26 11.94 -20.29 -4.67
N VAL A 27 11.52 -21.05 -3.66
CA VAL A 27 10.51 -20.63 -2.70
C VAL A 27 10.92 -19.31 -2.03
N GLY A 28 9.99 -18.35 -2.01
CA GLY A 28 10.21 -17.02 -1.42
C GLY A 28 10.71 -15.96 -2.40
N VAL A 29 10.94 -16.30 -3.69
CA VAL A 29 11.46 -15.35 -4.68
C VAL A 29 10.40 -14.31 -5.07
N THR A 30 9.13 -14.70 -5.18
CA THR A 30 8.03 -13.79 -5.49
C THR A 30 7.77 -12.86 -4.31
N LYS A 31 7.88 -11.55 -4.54
CA LYS A 31 7.65 -10.51 -3.54
C LYS A 31 6.23 -9.96 -3.61
N LEU A 32 5.76 -9.44 -2.49
CA LEU A 32 4.40 -8.96 -2.29
C LEU A 32 4.41 -7.48 -1.98
N PHE A 33 3.51 -6.75 -2.65
CA PHE A 33 3.21 -5.36 -2.39
C PHE A 33 1.74 -5.25 -1.97
N PRO A 34 1.38 -5.48 -0.69
CA PRO A 34 -0.01 -5.39 -0.26
C PRO A 34 -0.62 -4.02 -0.59
N LEU A 35 -1.81 -4.04 -1.22
CA LEU A 35 -2.59 -2.85 -1.53
C LEU A 35 -3.62 -2.62 -0.42
N ILE A 36 -3.43 -1.50 0.28
CA ILE A 36 -4.29 -1.01 1.34
C ILE A 36 -5.22 0.04 0.74
N GLU A 37 -6.52 -0.25 0.72
CA GLU A 37 -7.52 0.56 0.02
C GLU A 37 -8.90 0.53 0.71
N SER A 38 -8.91 0.21 2.01
CA SER A 38 -10.11 0.14 2.86
C SER A 38 -9.82 0.69 4.25
N ALA A 39 -10.86 1.09 4.98
CA ALA A 39 -10.76 1.53 6.37
C ALA A 39 -10.16 0.44 7.26
N GLU A 40 -10.62 -0.80 7.08
CA GLU A 40 -10.11 -1.97 7.81
C GLU A 40 -8.64 -2.21 7.49
N GLY A 41 -8.25 -2.15 6.21
CA GLY A 41 -6.86 -2.32 5.79
C GLY A 41 -5.94 -1.24 6.37
N VAL A 42 -6.41 0.02 6.47
CA VAL A 42 -5.67 1.08 7.14
C VAL A 42 -5.50 0.75 8.62
N VAL A 43 -6.56 0.39 9.34
CA VAL A 43 -6.46 0.04 10.77
C VAL A 43 -5.51 -1.14 11.02
N ASN A 44 -5.47 -2.10 10.09
CA ASN A 44 -4.67 -3.32 10.19
C ASN A 44 -3.29 -3.22 9.50
N ALA A 45 -2.87 -2.03 9.04
CA ALA A 45 -1.70 -1.88 8.17
C ALA A 45 -0.43 -2.51 8.74
N TYR A 46 -0.19 -2.40 10.05
CA TYR A 46 0.97 -2.99 10.71
C TYR A 46 0.94 -4.53 10.70
N GLU A 47 -0.21 -5.13 10.99
CA GLU A 47 -0.38 -6.58 10.96
C GLU A 47 -0.26 -7.13 9.53
N ILE A 48 -0.78 -6.38 8.54
CA ILE A 48 -0.58 -6.68 7.11
C ILE A 48 0.90 -6.63 6.76
N ALA A 49 1.61 -5.57 7.16
CA ALA A 49 3.03 -5.36 6.85
C ALA A 49 3.89 -6.54 7.34
N LYS A 50 3.68 -6.95 8.60
CA LYS A 50 4.49 -7.99 9.25
C LYS A 50 4.11 -9.42 8.86
N ALA A 51 2.99 -9.60 8.16
CA ALA A 51 2.39 -10.90 7.91
C ALA A 51 3.31 -11.87 7.16
N SER A 52 4.11 -11.39 6.21
CA SER A 52 4.96 -12.22 5.37
C SER A 52 6.34 -11.61 5.14
N LYS A 53 7.37 -12.45 5.06
CA LYS A 53 8.72 -12.05 4.61
C LYS A 53 8.80 -11.72 3.12
N ARG A 54 7.75 -12.03 2.35
CA ARG A 54 7.62 -11.62 0.95
C ARG A 54 7.22 -10.15 0.81
N ASN A 55 6.61 -9.57 1.85
CA ASN A 55 6.27 -8.16 1.83
C ASN A 55 7.56 -7.33 1.76
N VAL A 56 7.64 -6.48 0.74
CA VAL A 56 8.77 -5.54 0.60
C VAL A 56 8.29 -4.09 0.46
N MET A 57 6.99 -3.88 0.28
CA MET A 57 6.38 -2.56 0.21
C MET A 57 4.89 -2.60 0.58
N LEU A 58 4.39 -1.62 1.34
CA LEU A 58 2.94 -1.34 1.40
C LEU A 58 2.57 -0.32 0.34
N THR A 59 1.40 -0.47 -0.27
CA THR A 59 0.88 0.45 -1.30
C THR A 59 -0.49 0.98 -0.90
N PHE A 60 -0.76 2.25 -1.21
CA PHE A 60 -2.02 2.90 -0.85
C PHE A 60 -2.91 3.18 -2.07
N GLY A 61 -4.16 2.70 -2.02
CA GLY A 61 -5.20 2.96 -3.02
C GLY A 61 -6.21 4.00 -2.52
N ALA A 62 -6.01 5.28 -2.84
CA ALA A 62 -6.84 6.35 -2.29
C ALA A 62 -8.27 6.39 -2.85
N GLU A 63 -8.47 6.02 -4.12
CA GLU A 63 -9.81 6.06 -4.75
C GLU A 63 -10.77 5.11 -4.03
N ASP A 64 -10.39 3.83 -3.93
CA ASP A 64 -11.15 2.80 -3.24
C ASP A 64 -11.28 3.08 -1.74
N PHE A 65 -10.22 3.60 -1.10
CA PHE A 65 -10.28 4.00 0.30
C PHE A 65 -11.34 5.09 0.55
N THR A 66 -11.35 6.15 -0.26
CA THR A 66 -12.32 7.25 -0.09
C THR A 66 -13.75 6.79 -0.32
N ALA A 67 -13.97 5.88 -1.28
CA ALA A 67 -15.26 5.24 -1.48
C ALA A 67 -15.70 4.42 -0.26
N ASP A 68 -14.77 3.66 0.34
CA ASP A 68 -15.02 2.82 1.52
C ASP A 68 -15.42 3.64 2.76
N ILE A 69 -14.74 4.77 3.01
CA ILE A 69 -15.06 5.66 4.15
C ILE A 69 -16.17 6.68 3.84
N GLY A 70 -16.76 6.65 2.64
CA GLY A 70 -17.90 7.49 2.25
C GLY A 70 -17.56 8.97 2.07
N VAL A 71 -16.33 9.30 1.67
CA VAL A 71 -15.91 10.68 1.41
C VAL A 71 -15.55 10.87 -0.07
N LYS A 72 -15.59 12.11 -0.53
CA LYS A 72 -15.10 12.47 -1.86
C LYS A 72 -13.62 12.87 -1.76
N LYS A 73 -12.79 12.29 -2.62
CA LYS A 73 -11.38 12.73 -2.76
C LYS A 73 -11.32 14.20 -3.16
N SER A 74 -10.62 14.98 -2.36
CA SER A 74 -10.39 16.41 -2.56
C SER A 74 -9.04 16.64 -3.24
N LYS A 75 -8.86 17.80 -3.88
CA LYS A 75 -7.54 18.20 -4.41
C LYS A 75 -6.50 18.42 -3.31
N GLU A 76 -6.95 18.76 -2.10
CA GLU A 76 -6.06 18.98 -0.96
C GLU A 76 -5.62 17.67 -0.29
N GLY A 77 -6.40 16.59 -0.43
CA GLY A 77 -6.08 15.26 0.09
C GLY A 77 -6.09 15.11 1.61
N LYS A 78 -6.69 16.06 2.34
CA LYS A 78 -6.72 16.06 3.83
C LYS A 78 -7.37 14.81 4.40
N GLU A 79 -8.40 14.31 3.72
CA GLU A 79 -9.10 13.07 4.08
C GLU A 79 -8.21 11.82 3.99
N LEU A 80 -7.04 11.91 3.35
CA LEU A 80 -6.09 10.81 3.18
C LEU A 80 -4.96 10.83 4.22
N PHE A 81 -4.75 11.93 4.93
CA PHE A 81 -3.53 12.12 5.73
C PHE A 81 -3.33 11.06 6.81
N PHE A 82 -4.37 10.73 7.57
CA PHE A 82 -4.27 9.69 8.58
C PHE A 82 -3.88 8.34 7.96
N ALA A 83 -4.55 7.94 6.86
CA ALA A 83 -4.25 6.69 6.17
C ALA A 83 -2.80 6.68 5.65
N LYS A 84 -2.37 7.77 5.01
CA LYS A 84 -1.02 7.94 4.49
C LYS A 84 0.04 7.79 5.58
N GLU A 85 -0.06 8.57 6.65
CA GLU A 85 0.89 8.54 7.77
C GLU A 85 0.90 7.17 8.45
N HIS A 86 -0.27 6.56 8.66
CA HIS A 86 -0.37 5.26 9.31
C HIS A 86 0.26 4.14 8.46
N ILE A 87 0.05 4.14 7.14
CA ILE A 87 0.67 3.17 6.23
C ILE A 87 2.20 3.32 6.21
N VAL A 88 2.71 4.56 6.16
CA VAL A 88 4.15 4.81 6.25
C VAL A 88 4.71 4.27 7.55
N LEU A 89 4.10 4.60 8.70
CA LEU A 89 4.54 4.10 9.99
C LEU A 89 4.53 2.56 10.05
N ALA A 90 3.46 1.92 9.58
CA ALA A 90 3.35 0.48 9.53
C ALA A 90 4.46 -0.19 8.70
N ALA A 91 4.73 0.35 7.51
CA ALA A 91 5.79 -0.14 6.64
C ALA A 91 7.19 0.03 7.27
N LYS A 92 7.49 1.23 7.78
CA LYS A 92 8.79 1.53 8.39
C LYS A 92 9.04 0.73 9.67
N ALA A 93 7.99 0.44 10.45
CA ALA A 93 8.11 -0.36 11.67
C ALA A 93 8.55 -1.81 11.42
N VAL A 94 8.44 -2.31 10.18
CA VAL A 94 8.95 -3.63 9.77
C VAL A 94 10.06 -3.53 8.71
N GLU A 95 10.63 -2.34 8.54
CA GLU A 95 11.75 -2.05 7.64
C GLU A 95 11.48 -2.34 6.15
N ILE A 96 10.23 -2.14 5.70
CA ILE A 96 9.85 -2.23 4.28
C ILE A 96 9.47 -0.87 3.69
N GLN A 97 9.33 -0.81 2.37
CA GLN A 97 9.00 0.43 1.67
C GLN A 97 7.50 0.79 1.81
N ALA A 98 7.17 2.04 1.52
CA ALA A 98 5.79 2.49 1.33
C ALA A 98 5.67 3.24 -0.01
N SER A 99 4.64 2.94 -0.78
CA SER A 99 4.26 3.70 -1.98
C SER A 99 2.91 4.39 -1.79
N ASP A 100 2.89 5.66 -2.16
CA ASP A 100 1.68 6.47 -2.17
C ASP A 100 0.80 6.15 -3.39
N THR A 101 -0.39 6.74 -3.38
CA THR A 101 -1.44 6.62 -4.40
C THR A 101 -1.09 7.32 -5.72
N VAL A 102 -1.80 6.92 -6.77
CA VAL A 102 -1.81 7.57 -8.08
C VAL A 102 -2.27 9.03 -7.99
N TYR A 103 -1.58 9.90 -8.74
CA TYR A 103 -2.06 11.24 -9.06
C TYR A 103 -2.88 11.19 -10.36
N SER A 104 -4.20 11.35 -10.26
CA SER A 104 -5.11 11.01 -11.37
C SER A 104 -5.15 12.05 -12.51
N ASP A 105 -4.65 13.27 -12.28
CA ASP A 105 -4.68 14.37 -13.26
C ASP A 105 -3.35 14.46 -14.02
N PHE A 106 -3.22 13.67 -15.10
CA PHE A 106 -1.97 13.57 -15.86
C PHE A 106 -1.59 14.85 -16.63
N GLU A 107 -2.52 15.79 -16.78
CA GLU A 107 -2.26 17.08 -17.45
C GLU A 107 -1.69 18.12 -16.47
N ASP A 108 -1.93 17.96 -15.16
CA ASP A 108 -1.47 18.87 -14.10
C ASP A 108 -0.10 18.45 -13.54
N ILE A 109 0.95 18.74 -14.31
CA ILE A 109 2.34 18.43 -13.92
C ILE A 109 2.77 19.20 -12.66
N GLU A 110 2.35 20.46 -12.50
CA GLU A 110 2.69 21.26 -11.32
C GLU A 110 2.05 20.67 -10.04
N GLY A 111 0.78 20.27 -10.15
CA GLY A 111 0.07 19.57 -9.08
C GLY A 111 0.72 18.21 -8.74
N LEU A 112 1.11 17.43 -9.75
CA LEU A 112 1.84 16.18 -9.53
C LEU A 112 3.15 16.39 -8.77
N ILE A 113 3.95 17.40 -9.15
CA ILE A 113 5.21 17.72 -8.46
C ILE A 113 4.93 18.05 -6.99
N LYS A 114 3.99 18.97 -6.73
CA LYS A 114 3.64 19.40 -5.38
C LYS A 114 3.11 18.27 -4.51
N ASP A 115 2.21 17.44 -5.04
CA ASP A 115 1.67 16.29 -4.31
C ASP A 115 2.76 15.24 -4.05
N THR A 116 3.70 15.06 -4.97
CA THR A 116 4.86 14.17 -4.79
C THR A 116 5.82 14.68 -3.71
N GLU A 117 6.05 15.99 -3.64
CA GLU A 117 6.84 16.60 -2.55
C GLU A 117 6.18 16.37 -1.18
N ILE A 118 4.85 16.51 -1.10
CA ILE A 118 4.09 16.22 0.12
C ILE A 118 4.24 14.74 0.48
N SER A 119 3.99 13.83 -0.47
CA SER A 119 4.14 12.39 -0.30
C SER A 119 5.51 12.01 0.27
N LYS A 120 6.57 12.55 -0.33
CA LYS A 120 7.96 12.36 0.13
C LYS A 120 8.18 12.89 1.55
N SER A 121 7.60 14.04 1.90
CA SER A 121 7.74 14.64 3.24
C SER A 121 7.03 13.85 4.35
N ILE A 122 5.98 13.10 4.02
CA ILE A 122 5.30 12.17 4.93
C ILE A 122 6.13 10.89 5.15
N GLY A 123 7.03 10.56 4.22
CA GLY A 123 7.97 9.44 4.35
C GLY A 123 7.73 8.27 3.40
N PHE A 124 6.92 8.46 2.35
CA PHE A 124 6.80 7.49 1.26
C PHE A 124 8.10 7.41 0.44
N ASP A 125 8.40 6.20 -0.07
CA ASP A 125 9.58 5.91 -0.89
C ASP A 125 9.31 6.03 -2.39
N GLY A 126 8.04 6.02 -2.77
CA GLY A 126 7.59 6.10 -4.15
C GLY A 126 6.10 6.43 -4.23
N ARG A 127 5.58 6.53 -5.45
CA ARG A 127 4.17 6.74 -5.73
C ARG A 127 3.78 6.15 -7.08
N GLY A 128 2.48 5.92 -7.28
CA GLY A 128 1.90 5.81 -8.62
C GLY A 128 1.84 7.17 -9.33
N VAL A 129 2.08 7.18 -10.64
CA VAL A 129 1.91 8.32 -11.55
C VAL A 129 0.96 7.96 -12.69
#